data_AF-A0A9W8JD59-F1
#
_entry.id   AF-A0A9W8JD59-F1
#
_cell.length_a   1.000
_cell.length_b   1.000
_cell.length_c   1.000
_cell.angle_alpha   90.00
_cell.angle_beta   90.00
_cell.angle_gamma   90.00
#
_symmetry.space_group_name_H-M   'P 1'
#
loop_
_entity.id
_entity.type
_entity.pdbx_description
1 polymer ?
#
loop_
_entity_poly.entity_id
_entity_poly.type
_entity_poly.pdbx_seq_one_letter_code
_entity_poly.pdbx_strand_id
1 'polypeptide(L)'
;MDPLLNTVLSRSYQAPANPALVREVMMDIARYARALEAAVPADAFGRAVSTPASNAPSPSCTSDGAVNISNERSQPDEPDGETPEEDSTVALSNTLKRSLVLTGSRDRFFGASSSVALVDTTALELKRISVLDRCVSQKPAALLMRQHMRPEFWTIHPWERAVPTERKPFDFPPQDLMNHLVQLYFDTTNLYVPLLHRGTFEKAFKADLHLSSPDFAQVVLGVCAVAARYSDDERVLLEGTTSFHSSGYKWFSQLRLFQECFLRAPSLYELQALCLAVLYIQGTSTSDKCWYLVGLGVRAAQDIGLNKKGAGTKPTVEGELRKRVFWVLLFLDSLIAASVGRPAAMNISDFDVEMPIDCDDEYWDHPDAELAFKQPPGVPSKASYFCLILKLVEIHASSHRAFYSVRRPDPPPGTPAGDWDRITLANLDSALNSWADSVPYHPICTNAARTCIRILEIQSQKGQALAPHAQVRLPST
;
A
#
# COMPACT_ATOMS: atom_id res chain seq x y z
N MET A 1 -45.62 -3.68 -17.56
CA MET A 1 -44.88 -2.46 -17.18
C MET A 1 -45.75 -1.27 -17.51
N ASP A 2 -45.91 -0.33 -16.58
CA ASP A 2 -46.84 0.78 -16.77
C ASP A 2 -46.40 1.79 -17.84
N PRO A 3 -47.34 2.31 -18.66
CA PRO A 3 -47.04 3.31 -19.69
C PRO A 3 -46.52 4.63 -19.09
N LEU A 4 -46.80 4.92 -17.82
CA LEU A 4 -46.24 6.04 -17.07
C LEU A 4 -44.72 5.98 -16.97
N LEU A 5 -44.14 4.80 -16.73
CA LEU A 5 -42.70 4.66 -16.47
C LEU A 5 -41.86 4.98 -17.71
N ASN A 6 -42.29 4.50 -18.89
CA ASN A 6 -41.66 4.83 -20.17
C ASN A 6 -41.79 6.32 -20.54
N THR A 7 -42.86 6.98 -20.07
CA THR A 7 -43.08 8.41 -20.32
C THR A 7 -42.12 9.26 -19.49
N VAL A 8 -41.97 8.95 -18.20
CA VAL A 8 -41.05 9.66 -17.26
C VAL A 8 -39.57 9.45 -17.63
N LEU A 9 -39.21 8.27 -18.14
CA LEU A 9 -37.82 7.96 -18.54
C LEU A 9 -37.48 8.43 -19.97
N SER A 10 -38.40 9.11 -20.67
CA SER A 10 -38.15 9.63 -22.02
C SER A 10 -37.30 10.90 -21.99
N ARG A 11 -36.42 11.07 -22.99
CA ARG A 11 -35.54 12.27 -23.12
C ARG A 11 -36.30 13.60 -23.34
N SER A 12 -37.60 13.52 -23.61
CA SER A 12 -38.51 14.64 -23.83
C SER A 12 -39.40 14.96 -22.62
N TYR A 13 -39.26 14.25 -21.50
CA TYR A 13 -40.07 14.48 -20.31
C TYR A 13 -39.74 15.82 -19.65
N GLN A 14 -40.72 16.74 -19.62
CA GLN A 14 -40.67 17.92 -18.77
C GLN A 14 -41.51 17.69 -17.53
N ALA A 15 -40.92 17.90 -16.35
CA ALA A 15 -41.63 17.80 -15.09
C ALA A 15 -42.74 18.87 -15.00
N PRO A 16 -43.95 18.55 -14.52
CA PRO A 16 -45.02 19.53 -14.36
C PRO A 16 -44.60 20.69 -13.45
N ALA A 17 -44.79 21.93 -13.89
CA ALA A 17 -44.44 23.12 -13.12
C ALA A 17 -45.33 23.35 -11.87
N ASN A 18 -46.43 22.60 -11.72
CA ASN A 18 -47.33 22.69 -10.57
C ASN A 18 -46.81 21.81 -9.41
N PRO A 19 -46.38 22.40 -8.27
CA PRO A 19 -45.77 21.65 -7.17
C PRO A 19 -46.74 20.70 -6.45
N ALA A 20 -48.05 20.90 -6.56
CA ALA A 20 -49.03 19.94 -6.03
C ALA A 20 -49.01 18.61 -6.80
N LEU A 21 -48.89 18.71 -8.13
CA LEU A 21 -48.90 17.56 -9.05
C LEU A 21 -47.58 16.76 -8.97
N VAL A 22 -46.46 17.46 -8.77
CA VAL A 22 -45.15 16.81 -8.47
C VAL A 22 -45.21 16.07 -7.13
N ARG A 23 -45.83 16.64 -6.09
CA ARG A 23 -46.00 15.99 -4.79
C ARG A 23 -46.84 14.72 -4.90
N GLU A 24 -47.92 14.75 -5.67
CA GLU A 24 -48.81 13.60 -5.91
C GLU A 24 -48.07 12.45 -6.60
N VAL A 25 -47.35 12.72 -7.70
CA VAL A 25 -46.53 11.72 -8.41
C VAL A 25 -45.46 11.11 -7.49
N MET A 26 -44.79 11.91 -6.66
CA MET A 26 -43.81 11.40 -5.69
C MET A 26 -44.45 10.50 -4.63
N MET A 27 -45.70 10.77 -4.21
CA MET A 27 -46.44 9.91 -3.29
C MET A 27 -46.88 8.60 -3.94
N ASP A 28 -47.25 8.61 -5.22
CA ASP A 28 -47.58 7.40 -5.98
C ASP A 28 -46.36 6.50 -6.17
N ILE A 29 -45.20 7.07 -6.56
CA ILE A 29 -43.93 6.33 -6.66
C ILE A 29 -43.54 5.72 -5.30
N ALA A 30 -43.66 6.48 -4.21
CA ALA A 30 -43.37 5.98 -2.86
C ALA A 30 -44.38 4.94 -2.33
N ARG A 31 -45.61 4.89 -2.87
CA ARG A 31 -46.57 3.80 -2.62
C ARG A 31 -46.23 2.56 -3.45
N TYR A 32 -45.85 2.74 -4.72
CA TYR A 32 -45.44 1.64 -5.60
C TYR A 32 -44.15 0.96 -5.12
N ALA A 33 -43.15 1.72 -4.68
CA ALA A 33 -41.91 1.17 -4.11
C ALA A 33 -42.19 0.28 -2.88
N ARG A 34 -43.06 0.75 -1.95
CA ARG A 34 -43.45 -0.05 -0.78
C ARG A 34 -44.30 -1.27 -1.12
N ALA A 35 -45.10 -1.22 -2.19
CA ALA A 35 -45.83 -2.38 -2.68
C ALA A 35 -44.88 -3.43 -3.29
N LEU A 36 -43.80 -2.99 -3.96
CA LEU A 36 -42.72 -3.87 -4.43
C LEU A 36 -41.94 -4.49 -3.26
N GLU A 37 -41.56 -3.69 -2.26
CA GLU A 37 -40.88 -4.19 -1.04
C GLU A 37 -41.74 -5.24 -0.31
N ALA A 38 -43.05 -5.02 -0.19
CA ALA A 38 -43.99 -5.96 0.41
C ALA A 38 -44.26 -7.23 -0.45
N ALA A 39 -43.90 -7.21 -1.74
CA ALA A 39 -44.03 -8.35 -2.65
C ALA A 39 -42.78 -9.25 -2.66
N VAL A 40 -41.70 -8.89 -1.96
CA VAL A 40 -40.49 -9.71 -1.81
C VAL A 40 -40.62 -10.59 -0.55
N PRO A 41 -40.52 -11.93 -0.64
CA PRO A 41 -40.59 -12.82 0.53
C PRO A 41 -39.45 -12.56 1.53
N ALA A 42 -39.79 -12.59 2.83
CA ALA A 42 -38.91 -12.14 3.91
C ALA A 42 -37.66 -13.01 4.18
N ASP A 43 -37.57 -14.23 3.63
CA ASP A 43 -36.44 -15.15 3.88
C ASP A 43 -35.17 -14.85 3.05
N ALA A 44 -35.20 -13.91 2.11
CA ALA A 44 -34.12 -13.69 1.14
C ALA A 44 -32.79 -13.10 1.70
N PHE A 45 -32.70 -12.76 2.99
CA PHE A 45 -31.51 -12.15 3.61
C PHE A 45 -31.11 -12.74 4.97
N GLY A 46 -31.64 -13.93 5.32
CA GLY A 46 -31.70 -14.41 6.70
C GLY A 46 -30.64 -15.41 7.20
N ARG A 47 -29.55 -15.75 6.46
CA ARG A 47 -28.58 -16.77 6.94
C ARG A 47 -27.18 -16.71 6.31
N ALA A 48 -26.26 -15.89 6.85
CA ALA A 48 -24.83 -15.98 6.53
C ALA A 48 -23.85 -15.37 7.56
N VAL A 49 -24.20 -15.22 8.85
CA VAL A 49 -23.20 -14.99 9.91
C VAL A 49 -23.57 -15.80 11.16
N SER A 50 -22.79 -16.84 11.44
CA SER A 50 -22.83 -17.57 12.71
C SER A 50 -21.44 -18.15 12.98
N THR A 51 -20.59 -17.37 13.67
CA THR A 51 -19.35 -17.86 14.25
C THR A 51 -19.65 -18.90 15.33
N PRO A 52 -18.92 -20.02 15.41
CA PRO A 52 -19.15 -21.02 16.45
C PRO A 52 -18.51 -20.57 17.77
N ALA A 53 -19.30 -20.48 18.84
CA ALA A 53 -18.79 -20.29 20.19
C ALA A 53 -19.63 -21.06 21.23
N SER A 54 -19.00 -22.08 21.81
CA SER A 54 -19.25 -22.69 23.13
C SER A 54 -20.66 -23.18 23.51
N ASN A 55 -20.75 -24.50 23.69
CA ASN A 55 -21.83 -25.18 24.40
C ASN A 55 -21.94 -24.72 25.88
N ALA A 56 -23.16 -24.48 26.37
CA ALA A 56 -23.69 -25.05 27.62
C ALA A 56 -25.20 -24.70 27.78
N PRO A 57 -26.09 -25.65 28.13
CA PRO A 57 -27.54 -25.40 28.16
C PRO A 57 -28.11 -25.18 29.56
N SER A 58 -29.29 -24.53 29.64
CA SER A 58 -30.45 -24.82 30.51
C SER A 58 -31.34 -23.56 30.75
N PRO A 59 -32.66 -23.69 31.04
CA PRO A 59 -33.62 -24.71 30.58
C PRO A 59 -35.03 -24.13 30.25
N SER A 60 -35.98 -25.02 29.92
CA SER A 60 -37.46 -24.84 29.89
C SER A 60 -38.04 -23.98 28.74
N CYS A 61 -39.21 -24.28 28.16
CA CYS A 61 -40.35 -25.09 28.63
C CYS A 61 -40.91 -26.11 27.60
N THR A 62 -41.56 -27.14 28.15
CA THR A 62 -42.77 -27.87 27.67
C THR A 62 -43.66 -27.12 26.65
N SER A 63 -44.50 -27.71 25.79
CA SER A 63 -44.87 -29.09 25.36
C SER A 63 -45.99 -28.93 24.29
N ASP A 64 -46.55 -29.90 23.57
CA ASP A 64 -46.40 -31.38 23.48
C ASP A 64 -46.85 -31.82 22.05
N GLY A 65 -47.09 -33.12 21.79
CA GLY A 65 -47.91 -33.58 20.65
C GLY A 65 -47.29 -34.63 19.74
N ALA A 66 -47.15 -35.87 20.21
CA ALA A 66 -46.74 -37.00 19.38
C ALA A 66 -47.93 -37.65 18.64
N VAL A 67 -47.73 -38.06 17.37
CA VAL A 67 -48.35 -39.27 16.78
C VAL A 67 -47.37 -39.93 15.81
N ASN A 68 -47.01 -41.19 16.06
CA ASN A 68 -46.38 -42.10 15.10
C ASN A 68 -47.46 -42.84 14.29
N ILE A 69 -47.15 -43.29 13.07
CA ILE A 69 -47.27 -44.72 12.65
C ILE A 69 -46.79 -44.94 11.21
N SER A 70 -46.03 -46.03 11.04
CA SER A 70 -45.52 -46.71 9.84
C SER A 70 -46.63 -47.20 8.85
N ASN A 71 -46.42 -47.49 7.56
CA ASN A 71 -45.46 -48.48 7.04
C ASN A 71 -45.34 -48.50 5.48
N GLU A 72 -44.32 -49.18 4.97
CA GLU A 72 -43.98 -49.68 3.60
C GLU A 72 -45.13 -49.75 2.53
N ARG A 73 -44.93 -49.54 1.20
CA ARG A 73 -43.94 -50.16 0.30
C ARG A 73 -44.09 -49.68 -1.18
N SER A 74 -43.04 -49.81 -2.00
CA SER A 74 -43.00 -49.95 -3.49
C SER A 74 -42.57 -48.73 -4.33
N GLN A 75 -41.40 -48.86 -4.96
CA GLN A 75 -40.92 -48.17 -6.17
C GLN A 75 -41.61 -48.79 -7.43
N PRO A 76 -41.55 -48.19 -8.66
CA PRO A 76 -40.36 -47.54 -9.23
C PRO A 76 -40.55 -46.24 -10.05
N ASP A 77 -39.41 -45.77 -10.55
CA ASP A 77 -39.14 -44.83 -11.66
C ASP A 77 -39.01 -43.31 -11.39
N GLU A 78 -37.75 -42.87 -11.59
CA GLU A 78 -37.12 -41.54 -11.69
C GLU A 78 -37.69 -40.66 -12.84
N PRO A 79 -37.44 -39.32 -12.93
CA PRO A 79 -36.19 -38.66 -12.53
C PRO A 79 -36.23 -37.37 -11.68
N ASP A 80 -35.26 -37.31 -10.77
CA ASP A 80 -34.37 -36.18 -10.45
C ASP A 80 -34.92 -34.75 -10.65
N GLY A 81 -35.25 -34.11 -9.53
CA GLY A 81 -35.39 -32.65 -9.43
C GLY A 81 -34.18 -32.02 -8.72
N GLU A 82 -33.21 -31.52 -9.48
CA GLU A 82 -32.05 -30.80 -8.95
C GLU A 82 -32.45 -29.56 -8.13
N THR A 83 -31.84 -29.37 -6.96
CA THR A 83 -32.13 -28.25 -6.05
C THR A 83 -31.49 -26.94 -6.54
N PRO A 84 -32.25 -25.83 -6.68
CA PRO A 84 -31.79 -24.61 -7.38
C PRO A 84 -30.91 -23.66 -6.53
N GLU A 85 -30.22 -24.15 -5.49
CA GLU A 85 -29.46 -23.27 -4.59
C GLU A 85 -28.12 -22.80 -5.18
N GLU A 86 -27.41 -23.64 -5.95
CA GLU A 86 -26.09 -23.28 -6.53
C GLU A 86 -26.18 -22.10 -7.50
N ASP A 87 -27.23 -22.06 -8.32
CA ASP A 87 -27.41 -21.12 -9.43
C ASP A 87 -27.49 -19.66 -8.95
N SER A 88 -28.02 -19.44 -7.73
CA SER A 88 -28.11 -18.12 -7.10
C SER A 88 -26.74 -17.49 -6.82
N THR A 89 -25.78 -18.30 -6.34
CA THR A 89 -24.42 -17.85 -6.02
C THR A 89 -23.61 -17.59 -7.28
N VAL A 90 -23.80 -18.42 -8.32
CA VAL A 90 -23.21 -18.25 -9.65
C VAL A 90 -23.76 -17.01 -10.33
N ALA A 91 -25.07 -16.74 -10.24
CA ALA A 91 -25.69 -15.52 -10.77
C ALA A 91 -25.19 -14.24 -10.07
N LEU A 92 -25.05 -14.24 -8.74
CA LEU A 92 -24.48 -13.12 -7.99
C LEU A 92 -23.01 -12.90 -8.35
N SER A 93 -22.21 -13.98 -8.41
CA SER A 93 -20.82 -13.94 -8.87
C SER A 93 -20.71 -13.36 -10.28
N ASN A 94 -21.56 -13.79 -11.21
CA ASN A 94 -21.59 -13.31 -12.58
C ASN A 94 -22.07 -11.85 -12.69
N THR A 95 -22.89 -11.36 -11.76
CA THR A 95 -23.33 -9.96 -11.69
C THR A 95 -22.23 -9.06 -11.13
N LEU A 96 -21.52 -9.50 -10.08
CA LEU A 96 -20.32 -8.81 -9.58
C LEU A 96 -19.22 -8.77 -10.65
N LYS A 97 -18.95 -9.89 -11.33
CA LYS A 97 -18.04 -9.96 -12.49
C LYS A 97 -18.33 -8.83 -13.49
N ARG A 98 -19.58 -8.64 -13.90
CA ARG A 98 -19.99 -7.71 -14.98
C ARG A 98 -19.80 -6.21 -14.71
N SER A 99 -19.54 -5.78 -13.48
CA SER A 99 -19.81 -4.38 -13.08
C SER A 99 -18.60 -3.52 -12.69
N LEU A 100 -17.36 -4.03 -12.73
CA LEU A 100 -16.28 -3.45 -11.91
C LEU A 100 -14.88 -3.27 -12.55
N VAL A 101 -14.64 -3.74 -13.78
CA VAL A 101 -13.30 -3.69 -14.38
C VAL A 101 -13.09 -2.40 -15.20
N LEU A 102 -12.38 -1.42 -14.63
CA LEU A 102 -11.83 -0.27 -15.37
C LEU A 102 -10.78 -0.72 -16.39
N THR A 103 -10.94 -0.37 -17.67
CA THR A 103 -9.91 -0.69 -18.67
C THR A 103 -8.68 0.19 -18.45
N GLY A 104 -7.59 -0.41 -17.96
CA GLY A 104 -6.34 0.28 -17.63
C GLY A 104 -5.63 -0.27 -16.40
N SER A 105 -6.32 -1.09 -15.58
CA SER A 105 -5.85 -1.45 -14.25
C SER A 105 -5.06 -2.76 -14.14
N ARG A 106 -4.40 -3.22 -15.22
CA ARG A 106 -3.75 -4.56 -15.25
C ARG A 106 -2.54 -4.71 -14.35
N ASP A 107 -1.83 -3.62 -14.08
CA ASP A 107 -0.59 -3.60 -13.30
C ASP A 107 -0.78 -3.02 -11.88
N ARG A 108 -2.04 -2.80 -11.47
CA ARG A 108 -2.41 -2.27 -10.16
C ARG A 108 -2.94 -3.37 -9.24
N PHE A 109 -2.67 -3.24 -7.96
CA PHE A 109 -3.13 -4.14 -6.92
C PHE A 109 -4.52 -3.76 -6.41
N PHE A 110 -5.41 -4.75 -6.31
CA PHE A 110 -6.70 -4.63 -5.65
C PHE A 110 -6.75 -5.57 -4.44
N GLY A 111 -6.96 -5.01 -3.24
CA GLY A 111 -7.09 -5.78 -2.01
C GLY A 111 -8.37 -6.62 -1.97
N ALA A 112 -8.42 -7.61 -1.07
CA ALA A 112 -9.52 -8.58 -0.99
C ALA A 112 -10.92 -8.00 -0.72
N SER A 113 -11.01 -6.80 -0.14
CA SER A 113 -12.26 -6.04 0.02
C SER A 113 -12.72 -5.32 -1.26
N SER A 114 -11.84 -5.21 -2.27
CA SER A 114 -12.21 -4.72 -3.58
C SER A 114 -13.03 -5.78 -4.30
N SER A 115 -14.18 -5.37 -4.80
CA SER A 115 -15.00 -6.22 -5.62
C SER A 115 -14.31 -6.60 -6.95
N VAL A 116 -13.31 -5.84 -7.43
CA VAL A 116 -12.43 -6.28 -8.54
C VAL A 116 -11.66 -7.56 -8.18
N ALA A 117 -11.14 -7.66 -6.95
CA ALA A 117 -10.43 -8.85 -6.50
C ALA A 117 -11.38 -10.06 -6.38
N LEU A 118 -12.64 -9.85 -5.96
CA LEU A 118 -13.69 -10.89 -5.98
C LEU A 118 -13.98 -11.38 -7.40
N VAL A 119 -13.94 -10.50 -8.39
CA VAL A 119 -14.13 -10.83 -9.80
C VAL A 119 -12.97 -11.67 -10.35
N ASP A 120 -11.73 -11.28 -10.09
CA ASP A 120 -10.55 -12.01 -10.58
C ASP A 120 -10.39 -13.38 -9.90
N THR A 121 -10.60 -13.45 -8.58
CA THR A 121 -10.58 -14.73 -7.83
C THR A 121 -11.67 -15.68 -8.31
N THR A 122 -12.92 -15.23 -8.43
CA THR A 122 -14.00 -16.09 -8.94
C THR A 122 -13.86 -16.43 -10.43
N ALA A 123 -13.14 -15.63 -11.23
CA ALA A 123 -12.77 -16.00 -12.60
C ALA A 123 -11.62 -17.01 -12.65
N LEU A 124 -10.70 -17.01 -11.68
CA LEU A 124 -9.65 -18.02 -11.51
C LEU A 124 -10.20 -19.34 -11.01
N GLU A 125 -11.13 -19.34 -10.05
CA GLU A 125 -11.78 -20.57 -9.57
C GLU A 125 -12.68 -21.20 -10.64
N LEU A 126 -13.50 -20.42 -11.37
CA LEU A 126 -14.26 -20.98 -12.50
C LEU A 126 -13.34 -21.54 -13.60
N LYS A 127 -12.17 -20.93 -13.84
CA LYS A 127 -11.17 -21.54 -14.74
C LYS A 127 -10.70 -22.89 -14.22
N ARG A 128 -10.35 -23.00 -12.93
CA ARG A 128 -9.92 -24.27 -12.29
C ARG A 128 -10.99 -25.35 -12.42
N ILE A 129 -12.24 -25.03 -12.10
CA ILE A 129 -13.39 -25.93 -12.24
C ILE A 129 -13.57 -26.36 -13.72
N SER A 130 -13.47 -25.42 -14.66
CA SER A 130 -13.57 -25.71 -16.10
C SER A 130 -12.41 -26.54 -16.67
N VAL A 131 -11.32 -26.81 -15.93
CA VAL A 131 -10.27 -27.74 -16.40
C VAL A 131 -10.79 -29.19 -16.45
N LEU A 132 -11.88 -29.52 -15.73
CA LEU A 132 -12.54 -30.82 -15.88
C LEU A 132 -13.34 -30.97 -17.19
N ASP A 133 -13.77 -29.87 -17.85
CA ASP A 133 -14.61 -29.96 -19.04
C ASP A 133 -13.93 -29.39 -20.30
N ARG A 134 -13.66 -30.29 -21.24
CA ARG A 134 -12.71 -30.07 -22.33
C ARG A 134 -13.36 -29.44 -23.57
N CYS A 135 -14.23 -28.43 -23.40
CA CYS A 135 -14.91 -27.79 -24.54
C CYS A 135 -15.46 -26.36 -24.33
N VAL A 136 -14.67 -25.41 -23.78
CA VAL A 136 -15.01 -23.97 -23.84
C VAL A 136 -13.89 -23.14 -24.46
N SER A 137 -14.24 -22.36 -25.49
CA SER A 137 -13.31 -21.51 -26.26
C SER A 137 -12.61 -20.48 -25.37
N GLN A 138 -11.27 -20.42 -25.46
CA GLN A 138 -10.44 -19.48 -24.71
C GLN A 138 -10.69 -18.02 -25.12
N LYS A 139 -11.67 -17.37 -24.50
CA LYS A 139 -11.74 -15.91 -24.40
C LYS A 139 -11.59 -15.53 -22.93
N PRO A 140 -10.57 -14.73 -22.53
CA PRO A 140 -10.46 -14.25 -21.15
C PRO A 140 -11.75 -13.55 -20.74
N ALA A 141 -12.25 -13.81 -19.52
CA ALA A 141 -13.55 -13.36 -19.05
C ALA A 141 -13.82 -11.86 -19.27
N ALA A 142 -12.78 -11.02 -19.17
CA ALA A 142 -12.81 -9.59 -19.50
C ALA A 142 -13.38 -9.23 -20.90
N LEU A 143 -13.28 -10.13 -21.89
CA LEU A 143 -13.85 -9.90 -23.23
C LEU A 143 -15.37 -10.08 -23.28
N LEU A 144 -15.95 -10.93 -22.43
CA LEU A 144 -17.41 -11.12 -22.38
C LEU A 144 -18.12 -9.90 -21.74
N MET A 145 -17.39 -9.08 -21.00
CA MET A 145 -17.94 -7.92 -20.28
C MET A 145 -18.30 -6.74 -21.18
N ARG A 146 -17.52 -6.55 -22.25
CA ARG A 146 -17.69 -5.43 -23.19
C ARG A 146 -19.06 -5.38 -23.88
N GLN A 147 -19.85 -6.46 -23.83
CA GLN A 147 -21.19 -6.52 -24.44
C GLN A 147 -22.30 -5.92 -23.56
N HIS A 148 -22.09 -5.78 -22.25
CA HIS A 148 -23.09 -5.26 -21.30
C HIS A 148 -22.64 -4.01 -20.54
N MET A 149 -21.37 -3.64 -20.62
CA MET A 149 -20.85 -2.41 -20.03
C MET A 149 -21.12 -1.21 -20.94
N ARG A 150 -21.64 -0.12 -20.36
CA ARG A 150 -21.79 1.18 -21.04
C ARG A 150 -20.39 1.78 -21.31
N PRO A 151 -19.89 1.83 -22.56
CA PRO A 151 -18.50 2.21 -22.82
C PRO A 151 -18.12 3.57 -22.23
N GLU A 152 -19.08 4.50 -22.18
CA GLU A 152 -18.93 5.88 -21.73
C GLU A 152 -18.43 6.02 -20.28
N PHE A 153 -18.58 4.99 -19.45
CA PHE A 153 -18.16 4.99 -18.04
C PHE A 153 -16.95 4.10 -17.75
N TRP A 154 -16.47 3.34 -18.74
CA TRP A 154 -15.52 2.24 -18.53
C TRP A 154 -14.34 2.21 -19.49
N THR A 155 -14.39 2.95 -20.60
CA THR A 155 -13.24 3.19 -21.47
C THR A 155 -12.61 4.54 -21.16
N ILE A 156 -11.29 4.58 -20.93
CA ILE A 156 -10.55 5.83 -20.76
C ILE A 156 -10.72 6.67 -22.03
N HIS A 157 -11.37 7.82 -21.88
CA HIS A 157 -11.68 8.75 -22.97
C HIS A 157 -10.41 9.41 -23.53
N PRO A 158 -10.42 9.88 -24.79
CA PRO A 158 -9.23 10.48 -25.40
C PRO A 158 -8.65 11.68 -24.62
N TRP A 159 -9.48 12.43 -23.89
CA TRP A 159 -9.06 13.57 -23.04
C TRP A 159 -8.61 13.17 -21.63
N GLU A 160 -8.94 11.96 -21.17
CA GLU A 160 -8.48 11.41 -19.89
C GLU A 160 -7.10 10.78 -20.03
N ARG A 161 -6.77 10.26 -21.23
CA ARG A 161 -5.41 9.85 -21.56
C ARG A 161 -4.49 11.06 -21.46
N ALA A 162 -3.33 10.87 -20.84
CA ALA A 162 -2.31 11.90 -20.80
C ALA A 162 -1.98 12.33 -22.22
N VAL A 163 -2.23 13.60 -22.52
CA VAL A 163 -1.65 14.25 -23.69
C VAL A 163 -0.14 14.08 -23.55
N PRO A 164 0.58 13.53 -24.56
CA PRO A 164 2.02 13.55 -24.58
C PRO A 164 2.49 15.01 -24.63
N THR A 165 2.66 15.59 -23.44
CA THR A 165 3.17 16.94 -23.29
C THR A 165 4.58 16.93 -23.87
N GLU A 166 4.95 17.94 -24.67
CA GLU A 166 6.30 18.05 -25.21
C GLU A 166 7.30 18.05 -24.04
N ARG A 167 7.92 16.88 -23.82
CA ARG A 167 8.77 16.64 -22.67
C ARG A 167 10.07 17.38 -22.94
N LYS A 168 10.28 18.54 -22.29
CA LYS A 168 11.61 19.19 -22.25
C LYS A 168 12.66 18.11 -21.96
N PRO A 169 13.81 18.07 -22.66
CA PRO A 169 14.91 17.20 -22.27
C PRO A 169 15.32 17.42 -20.80
N PHE A 170 15.96 16.40 -20.21
CA PHE A 170 16.58 16.51 -18.90
C PHE A 170 18.00 17.10 -19.05
N ASP A 171 18.32 18.09 -18.23
CA ASP A 171 19.61 18.78 -18.21
C ASP A 171 20.49 18.15 -17.11
N PHE A 172 21.41 17.27 -17.52
CA PHE A 172 22.31 16.53 -16.63
C PHE A 172 23.58 17.32 -16.25
N PRO A 173 24.28 16.97 -15.14
CA PRO A 173 25.61 17.51 -14.87
C PRO A 173 26.63 17.12 -15.96
N PRO A 174 27.75 17.86 -16.10
CA PRO A 174 28.93 17.37 -16.81
C PRO A 174 29.35 15.98 -16.31
N GLN A 175 29.84 15.12 -17.20
CA GLN A 175 29.99 13.68 -16.89
C GLN A 175 30.99 13.39 -15.76
N ASP A 176 32.03 14.22 -15.60
CA ASP A 176 32.97 14.15 -14.47
C ASP A 176 32.27 14.46 -13.13
N LEU A 177 31.46 15.52 -13.09
CA LEU A 177 30.66 15.90 -11.93
C LEU A 177 29.58 14.86 -11.62
N MET A 178 28.92 14.34 -12.66
CA MET A 178 27.88 13.31 -12.51
C MET A 178 28.46 12.02 -11.92
N ASN A 179 29.64 11.58 -12.39
CA ASN A 179 30.35 10.43 -11.81
C ASN A 179 30.73 10.65 -10.34
N HIS A 180 31.26 11.84 -10.01
CA HIS A 180 31.58 12.22 -8.62
C HIS A 180 30.34 12.18 -7.72
N LEU A 181 29.23 12.78 -8.15
CA LEU A 181 27.98 12.81 -7.39
C LEU A 181 27.35 11.42 -7.23
N VAL A 182 27.43 10.55 -8.25
CA VAL A 182 26.98 9.16 -8.15
C VAL A 182 27.79 8.39 -7.10
N GLN A 183 29.13 8.48 -7.13
CA GLN A 183 29.99 7.84 -6.12
C GLN A 183 29.63 8.35 -4.72
N LEU A 184 29.58 9.67 -4.56
CA LEU A 184 29.29 10.36 -3.32
C LEU A 184 27.91 9.99 -2.73
N TYR A 185 26.89 9.79 -3.56
CA TYR A 185 25.58 9.29 -3.12
C TYR A 185 25.67 7.92 -2.45
N PHE A 186 26.38 6.97 -3.08
CA PHE A 186 26.52 5.61 -2.54
C PHE A 186 27.34 5.58 -1.27
N ASP A 187 28.38 6.41 -1.18
CA ASP A 187 29.30 6.43 -0.05
C ASP A 187 28.75 7.24 1.15
N THR A 188 27.75 8.13 0.95
CA THR A 188 27.14 8.94 2.01
C THR A 188 25.70 8.55 2.35
N THR A 189 24.78 8.60 1.38
CA THR A 189 23.34 8.54 1.64
C THR A 189 22.80 7.12 1.53
N ASN A 190 23.18 6.38 0.49
CA ASN A 190 22.70 5.01 0.29
C ASN A 190 23.19 4.04 1.37
N LEU A 191 24.26 4.39 2.09
CA LEU A 191 24.77 3.64 3.26
C LEU A 191 23.74 3.60 4.41
N TYR A 192 23.03 4.70 4.66
CA TYR A 192 22.05 4.81 5.73
C TYR A 192 20.60 4.59 5.25
N VAL A 193 20.32 4.92 3.99
CA VAL A 193 19.02 4.73 3.34
C VAL A 193 19.24 3.93 2.05
N PRO A 194 19.35 2.58 2.13
CA PRO A 194 19.72 1.72 1.01
C PRO A 194 18.57 1.56 0.01
N LEU A 195 18.28 2.65 -0.70
CA LEU A 195 17.20 2.76 -1.67
C LEU A 195 17.55 2.10 -3.02
N LEU A 196 18.82 2.19 -3.41
CA LEU A 196 19.34 1.69 -4.67
C LEU A 196 20.30 0.52 -4.43
N HIS A 197 20.29 -0.44 -5.35
CA HIS A 197 21.29 -1.50 -5.43
C HIS A 197 22.44 -1.00 -6.30
N ARG A 198 23.63 -0.85 -5.71
CA ARG A 198 24.77 -0.19 -6.36
C ARG A 198 25.16 -0.86 -7.68
N GLY A 199 25.22 -2.20 -7.69
CA GLY A 199 25.55 -2.97 -8.89
C GLY A 199 24.55 -2.75 -10.04
N THR A 200 23.25 -2.75 -9.76
CA THR A 200 22.22 -2.53 -10.79
C THR A 200 22.21 -1.09 -11.29
N PHE A 201 22.34 -0.12 -10.38
CA PHE A 201 22.38 1.29 -10.75
C PHE A 201 23.59 1.60 -11.63
N GLU A 202 24.80 1.17 -11.22
CA GLU A 202 26.01 1.40 -12.01
C GLU A 202 25.96 0.71 -13.38
N LYS A 203 25.41 -0.52 -13.47
CA LYS A 203 25.19 -1.21 -14.76
C LYS A 203 24.27 -0.41 -15.68
N ALA A 204 23.15 0.08 -15.17
CA ALA A 204 22.20 0.90 -15.94
C ALA A 204 22.76 2.28 -16.32
N PHE A 205 23.52 2.89 -15.42
CA PHE A 205 24.16 4.20 -15.62
C PHE A 205 25.27 4.13 -16.68
N LYS A 206 26.16 3.11 -16.62
CA LYS A 206 27.21 2.84 -17.61
C LYS A 206 26.67 2.45 -19.00
N ALA A 207 25.41 2.02 -19.08
CA ALA A 207 24.71 1.70 -20.33
C ALA A 207 23.91 2.90 -20.89
N ASP A 208 24.13 4.11 -20.36
CA ASP A 208 23.44 5.36 -20.74
C ASP A 208 21.90 5.26 -20.73
N LEU A 209 21.35 4.38 -19.87
CA LEU A 209 19.90 4.21 -19.73
C LEU A 209 19.20 5.51 -19.30
N HIS A 210 19.95 6.44 -18.69
CA HIS A 210 19.45 7.74 -18.25
C HIS A 210 19.15 8.71 -19.41
N LEU A 211 19.67 8.44 -20.62
CA LEU A 211 19.36 9.19 -21.83
C LEU A 211 18.14 8.63 -22.59
N SER A 212 17.79 7.36 -22.35
CA SER A 212 16.73 6.64 -23.08
C SER A 212 15.48 6.34 -22.24
N SER A 213 15.62 6.13 -20.93
CA SER A 213 14.52 5.89 -19.99
C SER A 213 14.23 7.14 -19.15
N PRO A 214 13.06 7.80 -19.31
CA PRO A 214 12.71 9.00 -18.55
C PRO A 214 12.47 8.73 -17.06
N ASP A 215 12.15 7.50 -16.68
CA ASP A 215 11.99 7.13 -15.28
C ASP A 215 13.37 6.98 -14.60
N PHE A 216 14.32 6.31 -15.25
CA PHE A 216 15.69 6.20 -14.72
C PHE A 216 16.46 7.53 -14.76
N ALA A 217 16.21 8.38 -15.76
CA ALA A 217 16.70 9.76 -15.82
C ALA A 217 16.40 10.54 -14.52
N GLN A 218 15.18 10.40 -13.99
CA GLN A 218 14.77 11.05 -12.74
C GLN A 218 15.47 10.45 -11.52
N VAL A 219 15.79 9.15 -11.51
CA VAL A 219 16.60 8.55 -10.44
C VAL A 219 18.02 9.13 -10.47
N VAL A 220 18.66 9.25 -11.64
CA VAL A 220 20.00 9.85 -11.76
C VAL A 220 20.01 11.32 -11.33
N LEU A 221 19.00 12.11 -11.74
CA LEU A 221 18.86 13.51 -11.30
C LEU A 221 18.61 13.62 -9.78
N GLY A 222 17.79 12.73 -9.21
CA GLY A 222 17.55 12.67 -7.77
C GLY A 222 18.81 12.31 -6.98
N VAL A 223 19.60 11.33 -7.47
CA VAL A 223 20.92 10.97 -6.94
C VAL A 223 21.85 12.18 -6.94
N CYS A 224 21.95 12.89 -8.08
CA CYS A 224 22.79 14.09 -8.19
C CYS A 224 22.33 15.21 -7.25
N ALA A 225 21.02 15.44 -7.15
CA ALA A 225 20.44 16.47 -6.28
C ALA A 225 20.71 16.21 -4.79
N VAL A 226 20.60 14.95 -4.34
CA VAL A 226 20.87 14.55 -2.96
C VAL A 226 22.37 14.60 -2.66
N ALA A 227 23.21 14.06 -3.55
CA ALA A 227 24.67 14.04 -3.38
C ALA A 227 25.31 15.44 -3.35
N ALA A 228 24.74 16.40 -4.08
CA ALA A 228 25.25 17.77 -4.20
C ALA A 228 25.51 18.47 -2.86
N ARG A 229 24.81 18.08 -1.78
CA ARG A 229 24.98 18.65 -0.44
C ARG A 229 26.25 18.22 0.28
N TYR A 230 26.90 17.17 -0.20
CA TYR A 230 28.12 16.61 0.37
C TYR A 230 29.34 16.87 -0.53
N SER A 231 29.19 17.73 -1.55
CA SER A 231 30.21 18.05 -2.55
C SER A 231 30.63 19.51 -2.44
N ASP A 232 31.94 19.75 -2.37
CA ASP A 232 32.52 21.10 -2.32
C ASP A 232 32.66 21.78 -3.70
N ASP A 233 32.33 21.07 -4.79
CA ASP A 233 32.40 21.59 -6.16
C ASP A 233 31.32 22.67 -6.42
N GLU A 234 31.74 23.92 -6.66
CA GLU A 234 30.84 25.06 -6.92
C GLU A 234 29.85 24.80 -8.08
N ARG A 235 30.17 23.90 -9.01
CA ARG A 235 29.27 23.51 -10.12
C ARG A 235 28.01 22.79 -9.64
N VAL A 236 27.87 22.43 -8.36
CA VAL A 236 26.59 21.91 -7.81
C VAL A 236 25.57 23.01 -7.47
N LEU A 237 26.03 24.26 -7.34
CA LEU A 237 25.19 25.41 -6.98
C LEU A 237 24.24 25.79 -8.12
N LEU A 238 23.18 26.53 -7.78
CA LEU A 238 22.31 27.16 -8.78
C LEU A 238 23.01 28.39 -9.37
N GLU A 239 22.77 28.66 -10.65
CA GLU A 239 23.34 29.82 -11.34
C GLU A 239 22.93 31.14 -10.65
N GLY A 240 23.91 32.04 -10.47
CA GLY A 240 23.68 33.35 -9.83
C GLY A 240 23.59 33.34 -8.29
N THR A 241 23.89 32.23 -7.61
CA THR A 241 23.96 32.18 -6.14
C THR A 241 25.21 31.47 -5.63
N THR A 242 25.71 31.94 -4.48
CA THR A 242 26.86 31.36 -3.75
C THR A 242 26.43 30.52 -2.54
N SER A 243 25.12 30.38 -2.29
CA SER A 243 24.62 29.67 -1.11
C SER A 243 24.57 28.16 -1.35
N PHE A 244 25.29 27.39 -0.53
CA PHE A 244 25.24 25.92 -0.47
C PHE A 244 23.84 25.35 -0.22
N HIS A 245 22.88 26.16 0.27
CA HIS A 245 21.48 25.74 0.35
C HIS A 245 20.82 25.54 -1.04
N SER A 246 21.45 26.02 -2.12
CA SER A 246 21.02 25.81 -3.50
C SER A 246 21.61 24.55 -4.14
N SER A 247 22.56 23.87 -3.49
CA SER A 247 23.25 22.69 -4.02
C SER A 247 22.27 21.62 -4.49
N GLY A 248 22.35 21.26 -5.77
CA GLY A 248 21.51 20.24 -6.38
C GLY A 248 20.10 20.68 -6.80
N TYR A 249 19.68 21.92 -6.49
CA TYR A 249 18.32 22.40 -6.79
C TYR A 249 17.96 22.32 -8.27
N LYS A 250 18.94 22.59 -9.16
CA LYS A 250 18.77 22.52 -10.62
C LYS A 250 18.49 21.13 -11.17
N TRP A 251 18.81 20.05 -10.44
CA TRP A 251 18.45 18.68 -10.82
C TRP A 251 17.16 18.23 -10.14
N PHE A 252 16.96 18.64 -8.88
CA PHE A 252 15.70 18.43 -8.16
C PHE A 252 14.49 19.08 -8.87
N SER A 253 14.63 20.32 -9.36
CA SER A 253 13.54 21.08 -9.99
C SER A 253 13.07 20.49 -11.33
N GLN A 254 13.78 19.51 -11.88
CA GLN A 254 13.43 18.81 -13.11
C GLN A 254 12.62 17.52 -12.87
N LEU A 255 12.51 17.03 -11.64
CA LEU A 255 11.83 15.78 -11.31
C LEU A 255 10.32 15.88 -11.60
N ARG A 256 9.77 14.89 -12.30
CA ARG A 256 8.38 14.85 -12.81
C ARG A 256 7.54 13.87 -12.02
N LEU A 257 7.61 14.05 -10.71
CA LEU A 257 6.93 13.19 -9.73
C LEU A 257 5.43 13.11 -10.07
N PHE A 258 4.93 11.90 -10.28
CA PHE A 258 3.51 11.59 -10.53
C PHE A 258 2.89 12.11 -11.83
N GLN A 259 3.67 12.55 -12.82
CA GLN A 259 3.12 12.69 -14.17
C GLN A 259 2.72 11.29 -14.69
N GLU A 260 1.42 11.08 -14.98
CA GLU A 260 0.77 9.82 -15.42
C GLU A 260 0.28 8.83 -14.33
N CYS A 261 0.35 9.19 -13.04
CA CYS A 261 -0.06 8.29 -11.95
C CYS A 261 -1.54 7.85 -11.95
N PHE A 262 -2.40 8.56 -12.68
CA PHE A 262 -3.82 8.21 -12.87
C PHE A 262 -4.05 7.16 -13.98
N LEU A 263 -3.02 6.85 -14.78
CA LEU A 263 -3.15 6.09 -16.03
C LEU A 263 -2.39 4.77 -16.02
N ARG A 264 -1.20 4.77 -15.42
CA ARG A 264 -0.35 3.59 -15.30
C ARG A 264 0.06 3.37 -13.85
N ALA A 265 0.38 2.12 -13.52
CA ALA A 265 1.03 1.79 -12.27
C ALA A 265 2.41 2.50 -12.19
N PRO A 266 2.83 2.95 -10.99
CA PRO A 266 4.17 3.50 -10.78
C PRO A 266 5.25 2.43 -11.01
N SER A 267 6.31 2.81 -11.71
CA SER A 267 7.50 1.97 -11.90
C SER A 267 8.38 1.99 -10.64
N LEU A 268 9.28 1.01 -10.52
CA LEU A 268 10.27 0.98 -9.43
C LEU A 268 11.14 2.24 -9.43
N TYR A 269 11.52 2.73 -10.61
CA TYR A 269 12.31 3.96 -10.77
C TYR A 269 11.52 5.21 -10.35
N GLU A 270 10.21 5.29 -10.60
CA GLU A 270 9.40 6.41 -10.10
C GLU A 270 9.33 6.43 -8.56
N LEU A 271 9.12 5.27 -7.93
CA LEU A 271 9.14 5.18 -6.47
C LEU A 271 10.52 5.52 -5.88
N GLN A 272 11.60 5.16 -6.57
CA GLN A 272 12.96 5.56 -6.19
C GLN A 272 13.20 7.07 -6.36
N ALA A 273 12.82 7.67 -7.49
CA ALA A 273 12.93 9.10 -7.74
C ALA A 273 12.12 9.92 -6.72
N LEU A 274 10.95 9.41 -6.30
CA LEU A 274 10.14 9.96 -5.22
C LEU A 274 10.86 9.93 -3.87
N CYS A 275 11.43 8.78 -3.48
CA CYS A 275 12.21 8.69 -2.25
C CYS A 275 13.41 9.66 -2.26
N LEU A 276 14.12 9.78 -3.39
CA LEU A 276 15.20 10.75 -3.59
C LEU A 276 14.71 12.20 -3.47
N ALA A 277 13.53 12.51 -4.00
CA ALA A 277 12.91 13.82 -3.84
C ALA A 277 12.52 14.14 -2.39
N VAL A 278 12.04 13.15 -1.61
CA VAL A 278 11.79 13.29 -0.16
C VAL A 278 13.10 13.55 0.59
N LEU A 279 14.14 12.74 0.34
CA LEU A 279 15.48 12.93 0.91
C LEU A 279 16.07 14.30 0.55
N TYR A 280 15.81 14.80 -0.66
CA TYR A 280 16.17 16.15 -1.03
C TYR A 280 15.37 17.19 -0.23
N ILE A 281 14.04 17.20 -0.25
CA ILE A 281 13.25 18.24 0.45
C ILE A 281 13.51 18.23 1.97
N GLN A 282 13.86 17.09 2.57
CA GLN A 282 14.15 16.99 4.00
C GLN A 282 15.33 17.89 4.45
N GLY A 283 16.28 18.16 3.56
CA GLY A 283 17.42 19.05 3.81
C GLY A 283 17.23 20.49 3.31
N THR A 284 16.02 20.93 2.98
CA THR A 284 15.71 22.34 2.66
C THR A 284 14.99 23.03 3.82
N SER A 285 14.80 24.34 3.71
CA SER A 285 13.94 25.13 4.61
C SER A 285 12.44 24.81 4.49
N THR A 286 12.05 23.90 3.59
CA THR A 286 10.66 23.48 3.32
C THR A 286 10.45 22.00 3.62
N SER A 287 11.19 21.46 4.58
CA SER A 287 11.15 20.05 4.99
C SER A 287 9.75 19.58 5.45
N ASP A 288 8.88 20.48 5.90
CA ASP A 288 7.47 20.19 6.21
C ASP A 288 6.69 19.65 5.00
N LYS A 289 7.09 20.01 3.77
CA LYS A 289 6.47 19.54 2.53
C LYS A 289 6.73 18.06 2.24
N CYS A 290 7.75 17.46 2.86
CA CYS A 290 8.03 16.03 2.74
C CYS A 290 6.84 15.16 3.12
N TRP A 291 6.00 15.60 4.08
CA TRP A 291 4.85 14.83 4.57
C TRP A 291 3.85 14.51 3.45
N TYR A 292 3.59 15.47 2.56
CA TYR A 292 2.69 15.25 1.41
C TYR A 292 3.30 14.27 0.41
N LEU A 293 4.60 14.42 0.12
CA LEU A 293 5.27 13.62 -0.90
C LEU A 293 5.50 12.17 -0.44
N VAL A 294 5.88 11.96 0.82
CA VAL A 294 6.08 10.60 1.36
C VAL A 294 4.75 9.85 1.48
N GLY A 295 3.67 10.51 1.93
CA GLY A 295 2.33 9.92 1.96
C GLY A 295 1.82 9.53 0.56
N LEU A 296 2.15 10.34 -0.46
CA LEU A 296 1.88 10.02 -1.86
C LEU A 296 2.68 8.78 -2.34
N GLY A 297 3.95 8.64 -1.92
CA GLY A 297 4.77 7.46 -2.18
C GLY A 297 4.28 6.19 -1.49
N VAL A 298 3.82 6.30 -0.25
CA VAL A 298 3.16 5.21 0.48
C VAL A 298 1.93 4.72 -0.28
N ARG A 299 1.09 5.62 -0.80
CA ARG A 299 -0.06 5.26 -1.65
C ARG A 299 0.35 4.63 -2.98
N ALA A 300 1.40 5.14 -3.62
CA ALA A 300 1.93 4.58 -4.86
C ALA A 300 2.51 3.15 -4.68
N ALA A 301 3.14 2.88 -3.53
CA ALA A 301 3.61 1.54 -3.18
C ALA A 301 2.42 0.57 -2.93
N GLN A 302 1.33 1.04 -2.32
CA GLN A 302 0.10 0.26 -2.17
C GLN A 302 -0.63 -0.01 -3.50
N ASP A 303 -0.61 0.95 -4.43
CA ASP A 303 -1.23 0.84 -5.76
C ASP A 303 -0.65 -0.31 -6.60
N ILE A 304 0.58 -0.75 -6.32
CA ILE A 304 1.20 -1.94 -6.94
C ILE A 304 1.40 -3.10 -5.95
N GLY A 305 0.79 -3.03 -4.77
CA GLY A 305 0.77 -4.11 -3.78
C GLY A 305 2.08 -4.36 -3.04
N LEU A 306 3.01 -3.39 -2.99
CA LEU A 306 4.29 -3.57 -2.28
C LEU A 306 4.10 -3.81 -0.77
N ASN A 307 2.94 -3.47 -0.20
CA ASN A 307 2.59 -3.74 1.20
C ASN A 307 2.21 -5.21 1.47
N LYS A 308 2.20 -6.08 0.45
CA LYS A 308 1.90 -7.50 0.59
C LYS A 308 3.15 -8.37 0.49
N LYS A 309 3.22 -9.40 1.33
CA LYS A 309 4.24 -10.46 1.22
C LYS A 309 4.20 -11.11 -0.17
N GLY A 310 5.37 -11.23 -0.79
CA GLY A 310 5.55 -11.94 -2.06
C GLY A 310 5.29 -13.45 -1.93
N ALA A 311 4.97 -14.10 -3.05
CA ALA A 311 4.52 -15.50 -3.10
C ALA A 311 5.67 -16.54 -2.92
N GLY A 312 6.46 -16.44 -1.85
CA GLY A 312 7.40 -17.47 -1.39
C GLY A 312 8.54 -17.83 -2.37
N THR A 313 8.77 -17.01 -3.39
CA THR A 313 9.82 -17.24 -4.40
C THR A 313 11.21 -17.00 -3.84
N LYS A 314 12.25 -17.61 -4.44
CA LYS A 314 13.66 -17.26 -4.16
C LYS A 314 13.86 -15.73 -4.29
N PRO A 315 14.72 -15.10 -3.47
CA PRO A 315 15.02 -13.67 -3.58
C PRO A 315 15.51 -13.28 -4.98
N THR A 316 15.15 -12.07 -5.41
CA THR A 316 15.61 -11.47 -6.66
C THR A 316 16.00 -10.03 -6.41
N VAL A 317 16.92 -9.49 -7.21
CA VAL A 317 17.41 -8.11 -7.08
C VAL A 317 16.25 -7.11 -7.16
N GLU A 318 15.31 -7.33 -8.08
CA GLU A 318 14.12 -6.49 -8.25
C GLU A 318 13.12 -6.63 -7.09
N GLY A 319 12.99 -7.84 -6.52
CA GLY A 319 12.15 -8.10 -5.34
C GLY A 319 12.70 -7.44 -4.08
N GLU A 320 14.00 -7.57 -3.82
CA GLU A 320 14.66 -6.88 -2.70
C GLU A 320 14.68 -5.37 -2.88
N LEU A 321 14.85 -4.85 -4.11
CA LEU A 321 14.71 -3.41 -4.39
C LEU A 321 13.29 -2.90 -4.11
N ARG A 322 12.24 -3.65 -4.46
CA ARG A 322 10.86 -3.32 -4.09
C ARG A 322 10.67 -3.29 -2.56
N LYS A 323 11.21 -4.28 -1.83
CA LYS A 323 11.19 -4.26 -0.36
C LYS A 323 11.96 -3.08 0.23
N ARG A 324 13.17 -2.79 -0.27
CA ARG A 324 13.97 -1.62 0.12
C ARG A 324 13.18 -0.32 -0.06
N VAL A 325 12.59 -0.10 -1.23
CA VAL A 325 11.73 1.07 -1.51
C VAL A 325 10.55 1.16 -0.54
N PHE A 326 9.83 0.06 -0.30
CA PHE A 326 8.70 0.02 0.64
C PHE A 326 9.12 0.40 2.07
N TRP A 327 10.20 -0.20 2.57
CA TRP A 327 10.70 0.06 3.92
C TRP A 327 11.35 1.45 4.07
N VAL A 328 11.99 1.98 3.01
CA VAL A 328 12.47 3.37 2.99
C VAL A 328 11.30 4.36 3.06
N LEU A 329 10.20 4.10 2.34
CA LEU A 329 8.99 4.92 2.45
C LEU A 329 8.39 4.89 3.86
N LEU A 330 8.28 3.72 4.51
CA LEU A 330 7.80 3.62 5.89
C LEU A 330 8.72 4.31 6.91
N PHE A 331 10.04 4.16 6.76
CA PHE A 331 11.03 4.85 7.59
C PHE A 331 10.90 6.38 7.48
N LEU A 332 10.84 6.90 6.26
CA LEU A 332 10.68 8.33 6.00
C LEU A 332 9.34 8.84 6.52
N ASP A 333 8.23 8.14 6.24
CA ASP A 333 6.88 8.50 6.67
C ASP A 333 6.79 8.58 8.21
N SER A 334 7.30 7.56 8.91
CA SER A 334 7.32 7.52 10.38
C SER A 334 8.08 8.70 10.99
N LEU A 335 9.29 9.00 10.48
CA LEU A 335 10.10 10.12 10.98
C LEU A 335 9.46 11.49 10.66
N ILE A 336 9.01 11.68 9.42
CA ILE A 336 8.43 12.94 8.96
C ILE A 336 7.14 13.21 9.72
N ALA A 337 6.22 12.25 9.77
CA ALA A 337 4.92 12.38 10.41
C ALA A 337 5.06 12.77 11.90
N ALA A 338 5.92 12.08 12.65
CA ALA A 338 6.20 12.43 14.05
C ALA A 338 6.82 13.84 14.18
N SER A 339 7.75 14.22 13.29
CA SER A 339 8.42 15.53 13.36
C SER A 339 7.48 16.73 13.22
N VAL A 340 6.33 16.54 12.55
CA VAL A 340 5.27 17.55 12.36
C VAL A 340 3.99 17.26 13.15
N GLY A 341 3.99 16.25 14.04
CA GLY A 341 2.84 15.89 14.88
C GLY A 341 1.62 15.38 14.11
N ARG A 342 1.82 14.67 12.99
CA ARG A 342 0.77 14.12 12.13
C ARG A 342 0.76 12.59 12.18
N PRO A 343 -0.36 11.93 11.85
CA PRO A 343 -0.36 10.48 11.62
C PRO A 343 0.49 10.12 10.39
N ALA A 344 1.13 8.94 10.46
CA ALA A 344 1.73 8.26 9.33
C ALA A 344 0.66 7.83 8.30
N ALA A 345 1.04 7.67 7.04
CA ALA A 345 0.17 7.28 5.94
C ALA A 345 -0.21 5.78 5.94
N MET A 346 0.55 4.94 6.64
CA MET A 346 0.29 3.50 6.81
C MET A 346 0.44 3.06 8.27
N ASN A 347 -0.39 2.11 8.72
CA ASN A 347 -0.25 1.47 10.02
C ASN A 347 0.55 0.16 9.92
N ILE A 348 1.12 -0.29 11.04
CA ILE A 348 1.81 -1.61 11.15
C ILE A 348 0.84 -2.76 10.78
N SER A 349 -0.47 -2.58 11.03
CA SER A 349 -1.50 -3.57 10.68
C SER A 349 -1.79 -3.71 9.17
N ASP A 350 -1.27 -2.82 8.32
CA ASP A 350 -1.71 -2.68 6.94
C ASP A 350 -0.76 -3.37 5.94
N PHE A 351 0.31 -4.01 6.45
CA PHE A 351 1.32 -4.71 5.67
C PHE A 351 1.83 -5.99 6.34
N ASP A 352 2.34 -6.92 5.53
CA ASP A 352 2.97 -8.18 5.98
C ASP A 352 4.31 -8.45 5.26
N VAL A 353 4.94 -7.38 4.76
CA VAL A 353 6.23 -7.41 4.05
C VAL A 353 7.35 -7.77 5.03
N GLU A 354 8.20 -8.72 4.63
CA GLU A 354 9.40 -9.06 5.39
C GLU A 354 10.44 -7.93 5.31
N MET A 355 11.32 -7.82 6.31
CA MET A 355 12.44 -6.87 6.25
C MET A 355 13.34 -7.14 5.03
N PRO A 356 14.12 -6.15 4.56
CA PRO A 356 15.14 -6.36 3.53
C PRO A 356 16.13 -7.43 3.99
N ILE A 357 16.69 -8.21 3.06
CA ILE A 357 17.73 -9.19 3.43
C ILE A 357 18.95 -8.46 3.98
N ASP A 358 19.43 -8.94 5.13
CA ASP A 358 20.63 -8.45 5.81
C ASP A 358 21.90 -8.97 5.14
N CYS A 359 22.16 -8.46 3.93
CA CYS A 359 23.24 -8.88 3.05
C CYS A 359 23.68 -7.71 2.17
N ASP A 360 25.00 -7.52 2.05
CA ASP A 360 25.56 -6.45 1.23
C ASP A 360 25.33 -6.68 -0.28
N ASP A 361 25.16 -5.59 -1.01
CA ASP A 361 24.92 -5.55 -2.46
C ASP A 361 25.92 -6.41 -3.28
N GLU A 362 27.17 -6.49 -2.84
CA GLU A 362 28.23 -7.24 -3.52
C GLU A 362 28.01 -8.78 -3.54
N TYR A 363 27.15 -9.31 -2.65
CA TYR A 363 26.80 -10.73 -2.57
C TYR A 363 25.44 -11.05 -3.21
N TRP A 364 24.76 -10.08 -3.83
CA TRP A 364 23.48 -10.32 -4.50
C TRP A 364 23.66 -11.00 -5.86
N ASP A 365 24.63 -10.55 -6.66
CA ASP A 365 24.95 -11.08 -8.00
C ASP A 365 26.04 -12.18 -7.93
N HIS A 366 26.00 -13.06 -6.93
CA HIS A 366 27.03 -14.10 -6.74
C HIS A 366 26.92 -15.22 -7.82
N PRO A 367 28.04 -15.70 -8.41
CA PRO A 367 28.02 -16.69 -9.50
C PRO A 367 27.47 -18.07 -9.09
N ASP A 368 27.66 -18.45 -7.83
CA ASP A 368 26.90 -19.56 -7.22
C ASP A 368 25.58 -19.02 -6.66
N ALA A 369 24.47 -19.49 -7.25
CA ALA A 369 23.11 -19.11 -6.89
C ALA A 369 22.69 -19.55 -5.48
N GLU A 370 23.38 -20.50 -4.85
CA GLU A 370 23.15 -20.88 -3.45
C GLU A 370 23.92 -20.01 -2.46
N LEU A 371 24.82 -19.14 -2.92
CA LEU A 371 25.50 -18.12 -2.11
C LEU A 371 24.97 -16.70 -2.36
N ALA A 372 24.17 -16.50 -3.41
CA ALA A 372 23.48 -15.24 -3.67
C ALA A 372 22.56 -14.85 -2.49
N PHE A 373 22.55 -13.55 -2.15
CA PHE A 373 21.81 -12.97 -1.01
C PHE A 373 22.20 -13.53 0.37
N LYS A 374 23.42 -14.08 0.53
CA LYS A 374 23.95 -14.52 1.83
C LYS A 374 25.21 -13.75 2.20
N GLN A 375 25.17 -13.10 3.37
CA GLN A 375 26.35 -12.44 3.93
C GLN A 375 27.40 -13.49 4.35
N PRO A 376 28.70 -13.29 4.06
CA PRO A 376 29.76 -14.18 4.53
C PRO A 376 29.86 -14.26 6.05
N PRO A 377 30.20 -15.42 6.64
CA PRO A 377 30.33 -15.57 8.08
C PRO A 377 31.44 -14.68 8.63
N GLY A 378 31.14 -13.93 9.69
CA GLY A 378 32.09 -13.03 10.37
C GLY A 378 32.23 -11.62 9.77
N VAL A 379 31.58 -11.33 8.63
CA VAL A 379 31.56 -9.98 8.02
C VAL A 379 30.22 -9.30 8.35
N PRO A 380 30.18 -8.26 9.20
CA PRO A 380 28.94 -7.55 9.48
C PRO A 380 28.45 -6.85 8.21
N SER A 381 27.14 -6.94 7.93
CA SER A 381 26.54 -6.31 6.76
C SER A 381 26.30 -4.82 7.00
N LYS A 382 26.50 -4.02 5.96
CA LYS A 382 26.12 -2.59 5.93
C LYS A 382 24.60 -2.46 5.95
N ALA A 383 23.87 -3.43 5.38
CA ALA A 383 22.41 -3.49 5.46
C ALA A 383 21.89 -3.77 6.89
N SER A 384 22.71 -4.32 7.79
CA SER A 384 22.33 -4.56 9.20
C SER A 384 21.95 -3.26 9.91
N TYR A 385 22.61 -2.15 9.57
CA TYR A 385 22.24 -0.80 10.01
C TYR A 385 20.76 -0.53 9.74
N PHE A 386 20.34 -0.70 8.48
CA PHE A 386 18.99 -0.33 8.07
C PHE A 386 17.97 -1.27 8.72
N CYS A 387 18.24 -2.57 8.77
CA CYS A 387 17.38 -3.54 9.45
C CYS A 387 17.19 -3.22 10.95
N LEU A 388 18.24 -2.76 11.64
CA LEU A 388 18.14 -2.29 13.03
C LEU A 388 17.30 -1.00 13.16
N ILE A 389 17.42 -0.07 12.20
CA ILE A 389 16.58 1.13 12.15
C ILE A 389 15.10 0.77 11.91
N LEU A 390 14.79 -0.19 11.04
CA LEU A 390 13.41 -0.61 10.78
C LEU A 390 12.72 -1.20 12.03
N LYS A 391 13.43 -2.00 12.82
CA LYS A 391 12.92 -2.47 14.13
C LYS A 391 12.58 -1.31 15.08
N LEU A 392 13.40 -0.24 15.07
CA LEU A 392 13.12 0.95 15.87
C LEU A 392 11.92 1.74 15.32
N VAL A 393 11.71 1.77 13.99
CA VAL A 393 10.52 2.36 13.36
C VAL A 393 9.25 1.67 13.82
N GLU A 394 9.24 0.34 13.96
CA GLU A 394 8.09 -0.43 14.47
C GLU A 394 7.77 -0.07 15.93
N ILE A 395 8.78 0.04 16.79
CA ILE A 395 8.63 0.48 18.19
C ILE A 395 8.14 1.93 18.25
N HIS A 396 8.72 2.81 17.43
CA HIS A 396 8.34 4.22 17.34
C HIS A 396 6.90 4.40 16.87
N ALA A 397 6.48 3.70 15.80
CA ALA A 397 5.11 3.73 15.31
C ALA A 397 4.11 3.14 16.33
N SER A 398 4.51 2.13 17.10
CA SER A 398 3.71 1.59 18.21
C SER A 398 3.53 2.62 19.33
N SER A 399 4.60 3.32 19.73
CA SER A 399 4.56 4.42 20.71
C SER A 399 3.71 5.60 20.23
N HIS A 400 3.88 6.01 18.97
CA HIS A 400 3.09 7.07 18.35
C HIS A 400 1.60 6.70 18.32
N ARG A 401 1.27 5.44 18.00
CA ARG A 401 -0.10 4.92 18.03
C ARG A 401 -0.69 4.96 19.45
N ALA A 402 0.08 4.57 20.46
CA ALA A 402 -0.37 4.55 21.86
C ALA A 402 -0.68 5.96 22.41
N PHE A 403 0.28 6.90 22.32
CA PHE A 403 0.23 8.14 23.08
C PHE A 403 -0.26 9.36 22.29
N TYR A 404 -0.03 9.38 20.96
CA TYR A 404 -0.24 10.55 20.09
C TYR A 404 -1.42 10.40 19.10
N SER A 405 -2.13 9.26 19.12
CA SER A 405 -3.34 9.10 18.31
C SER A 405 -4.50 9.93 18.84
N VAL A 406 -5.20 10.65 17.95
CA VAL A 406 -6.37 11.50 18.28
C VAL A 406 -7.44 10.71 19.05
N ARG A 407 -7.69 9.46 18.64
CA ARG A 407 -8.40 8.47 19.43
C ARG A 407 -7.40 7.41 19.88
N ARG A 408 -7.13 7.35 21.18
CA ARG A 408 -6.29 6.29 21.76
C ARG A 408 -7.01 4.94 21.67
N PRO A 409 -6.26 3.82 21.64
CA PRO A 409 -6.84 2.49 21.80
C PRO A 409 -7.57 2.38 23.14
N ASP A 410 -8.80 1.86 23.12
CA ASP A 410 -9.53 1.53 24.34
C ASP A 410 -8.76 0.42 25.12
N PRO A 411 -8.63 0.49 26.45
CA PRO A 411 -7.88 -0.49 27.23
C PRO A 411 -8.52 -1.88 27.16
N PRO A 412 -7.75 -2.98 27.29
CA PRO A 412 -8.30 -4.33 27.33
C PRO A 412 -9.34 -4.48 28.45
N PRO A 413 -10.43 -5.26 28.25
CA PRO A 413 -11.44 -5.49 29.27
C PRO A 413 -10.84 -5.91 30.62
N GLY A 414 -11.20 -5.20 31.69
CA GLY A 414 -10.67 -5.41 33.03
C GLY A 414 -9.41 -4.61 33.39
N THR A 415 -8.81 -3.86 32.46
CA THR A 415 -7.65 -2.99 32.75
C THR A 415 -8.09 -1.53 32.96
N PRO A 416 -7.83 -0.90 34.11
CA PRO A 416 -8.06 0.53 34.29
C PRO A 416 -7.23 1.37 33.31
N ALA A 417 -7.79 2.44 32.74
CA ALA A 417 -7.11 3.26 31.75
C ALA A 417 -5.77 3.84 32.24
N GLY A 418 -5.67 4.20 33.53
CA GLY A 418 -4.43 4.70 34.14
C GLY A 418 -3.33 3.64 34.29
N ASP A 419 -3.69 2.36 34.38
CA ASP A 419 -2.74 1.25 34.39
C ASP A 419 -2.36 0.81 32.97
N TRP A 420 -3.29 0.95 32.01
CA TRP A 420 -3.01 0.67 30.59
C TRP A 420 -1.90 1.54 30.01
N ASP A 421 -1.90 2.86 30.27
CA ASP A 421 -0.83 3.76 29.84
C ASP A 421 0.53 3.34 30.46
N ARG A 422 0.54 2.87 31.73
CA ARG A 422 1.75 2.39 32.41
C ARG A 422 2.26 1.07 31.85
N ILE A 423 1.38 0.10 31.61
CA ILE A 423 1.70 -1.19 30.99
C ILE A 423 2.25 -0.97 29.58
N THR A 424 1.61 -0.09 28.80
CA THR A 424 2.05 0.25 27.45
C THR A 424 3.44 0.90 27.45
N LEU A 425 3.69 1.83 28.39
CA LEU A 425 5.00 2.46 28.54
C LEU A 425 6.08 1.44 28.95
N ALA A 426 5.79 0.53 29.89
CA ALA A 426 6.72 -0.51 30.32
C ALA A 426 7.04 -1.51 29.19
N ASN A 427 6.06 -1.88 28.38
CA ASN A 427 6.27 -2.73 27.20
C ASN A 427 7.15 -2.05 26.15
N LEU A 428 6.95 -0.75 25.91
CA LEU A 428 7.77 0.04 24.98
C LEU A 428 9.20 0.23 25.49
N ASP A 429 9.39 0.48 26.80
CA ASP A 429 10.71 0.57 27.41
C ASP A 429 11.46 -0.78 27.35
N SER A 430 10.77 -1.89 27.63
CA SER A 430 11.33 -3.24 27.45
C SER A 430 11.71 -3.53 26.00
N ALA A 431 10.91 -3.07 25.03
CA ALA A 431 11.21 -3.23 23.61
C ALA A 431 12.41 -2.37 23.17
N LEU A 432 12.52 -1.13 23.66
CA LEU A 432 13.67 -0.24 23.40
C LEU A 432 14.96 -0.80 24.01
N ASN A 433 14.93 -1.32 25.24
CA ASN A 433 16.08 -1.95 25.86
C ASN A 433 16.48 -3.23 25.12
N SER A 434 15.53 -4.12 24.78
CA SER A 434 15.82 -5.31 23.97
C SER A 434 16.35 -4.99 22.57
N TRP A 435 15.92 -3.87 21.97
CA TRP A 435 16.49 -3.38 20.72
C TRP A 435 17.92 -2.87 20.92
N ALA A 436 18.19 -2.08 21.97
CA ALA A 436 19.51 -1.55 22.29
C ALA A 436 20.53 -2.67 22.55
N ASP A 437 20.15 -3.70 23.30
CA ASP A 437 20.95 -4.91 23.56
C ASP A 437 21.24 -5.72 22.27
N SER A 438 20.41 -5.58 21.23
CA SER A 438 20.60 -6.23 19.93
C SER A 438 21.53 -5.48 18.97
N VAL A 439 21.95 -4.26 19.31
CA VAL A 439 22.84 -3.45 18.45
C VAL A 439 24.28 -3.99 18.55
N PRO A 440 24.88 -4.49 17.46
CA PRO A 440 26.25 -4.98 17.50
C PRO A 440 27.25 -3.83 17.70
N TYR A 441 28.38 -4.14 18.32
CA TYR A 441 29.54 -3.24 18.46
C TYR A 441 30.21 -2.97 17.11
N HIS A 442 29.57 -2.15 16.30
CA HIS A 442 30.06 -1.71 15.00
C HIS A 442 29.81 -0.20 14.84
N PRO A 443 30.81 0.62 14.41
CA PRO A 443 30.71 2.07 14.43
C PRO A 443 29.48 2.64 13.71
N ILE A 444 29.09 2.02 12.60
CA ILE A 444 27.91 2.40 11.81
C ILE A 444 26.62 2.19 12.64
N CYS A 445 26.51 1.05 13.34
CA CYS A 445 25.34 0.70 14.16
C CYS A 445 25.28 1.54 15.45
N THR A 446 26.41 1.83 16.09
CA THR A 446 26.48 2.71 17.26
C THR A 446 26.08 4.15 16.92
N ASN A 447 26.48 4.66 15.75
CA ASN A 447 26.07 5.98 15.28
C ASN A 447 24.59 6.02 14.84
N ALA A 448 24.06 4.90 14.32
CA ALA A 448 22.62 4.70 14.10
C ALA A 448 21.82 4.95 15.38
N ALA A 449 22.19 4.21 16.43
CA ALA A 449 21.47 4.25 17.69
C ALA A 449 21.50 5.64 18.30
N ARG A 450 22.67 6.29 18.34
CA ARG A 450 22.82 7.67 18.80
C ARG A 450 21.98 8.68 18.00
N THR A 451 21.89 8.52 16.69
CA THR A 451 21.14 9.46 15.83
C THR A 451 19.63 9.31 16.05
N CYS A 452 19.12 8.08 16.10
CA CYS A 452 17.70 7.85 16.32
C CYS A 452 17.26 8.10 17.76
N ILE A 453 18.10 7.78 18.76
CA ILE A 453 17.86 8.18 20.15
C ILE A 453 17.77 9.71 20.24
N ARG A 454 18.68 10.47 19.62
CA ARG A 454 18.57 11.95 19.57
C ARG A 454 17.29 12.45 18.90
N ILE A 455 16.83 11.80 17.83
CA ILE A 455 15.54 12.17 17.20
C ILE A 455 14.40 11.95 18.19
N LEU A 456 14.36 10.79 18.87
CA LEU A 456 13.36 10.47 19.88
C LEU A 456 13.44 11.40 21.11
N GLU A 457 14.63 11.77 21.56
CA GLU A 457 14.87 12.75 22.63
C GLU A 457 14.34 14.14 22.23
N ILE A 458 14.58 14.59 20.99
CA ILE A 458 14.05 15.86 20.47
C ILE A 458 12.52 15.84 20.40
N GLN A 459 11.89 14.72 20.02
CA GLN A 459 10.43 14.59 20.09
C GLN A 459 9.94 14.54 21.55
N SER A 460 10.66 13.87 22.45
CA SER A 460 10.35 13.81 23.88
C SER A 460 10.43 15.18 24.55
N GLN A 461 11.43 16.01 24.24
CA GLN A 461 11.55 17.39 24.71
C GLN A 461 10.37 18.27 24.24
N LYS A 462 9.90 18.10 22.99
CA LYS A 462 8.65 18.72 22.52
C LYS A 462 7.39 18.15 23.20
N GLY A 463 7.46 16.89 23.66
CA GLY A 463 6.39 16.17 24.35
C GLY A 463 6.37 16.26 25.88
N GLN A 464 7.18 17.15 26.50
CA GLN A 464 7.36 17.27 27.96
C GLN A 464 6.10 17.66 28.77
N ALA A 465 4.92 17.72 28.15
CA ALA A 465 3.64 17.82 28.85
C ALA A 465 3.05 16.45 29.28
N LEU A 466 3.57 15.29 28.83
CA LEU A 466 2.84 14.00 28.96
C LEU A 466 3.61 12.78 29.52
N ALA A 467 4.94 12.68 29.51
CA ALA A 467 5.66 11.53 30.11
C ALA A 467 7.14 11.83 30.48
N PRO A 468 7.53 11.88 31.77
CA PRO A 468 8.87 12.33 32.18
C PRO A 468 9.93 11.23 32.44
N HIS A 469 9.72 9.95 32.09
CA HIS A 469 10.52 8.83 32.65
C HIS A 469 11.08 7.76 31.69
N ALA A 470 11.22 8.02 30.39
CA ALA A 470 11.98 7.11 29.52
C ALA A 470 13.49 7.37 29.65
N GLN A 471 14.23 6.45 30.32
CA GLN A 471 15.70 6.48 30.40
C GLN A 471 16.30 5.31 29.61
N VAL A 472 16.54 5.51 28.32
CA VAL A 472 17.22 4.53 27.47
C VAL A 472 18.68 4.39 27.90
N ARG A 473 19.13 3.17 28.21
CA ARG A 473 20.56 2.91 28.44
C ARG A 473 21.30 2.92 27.10
N LEU A 474 22.36 3.72 27.02
CA LEU A 474 23.29 3.67 25.89
C LEU A 474 24.14 2.39 25.98
N PRO A 475 24.41 1.71 24.85
CA PRO A 475 25.38 0.61 24.84
C PRO A 475 26.76 1.14 25.27
N SER A 476 27.36 0.49 26.26
CA SER A 476 28.66 0.83 26.83
C SER A 476 29.79 0.55 25.84
N THR A 477 30.72 1.49 25.71
CA THR A 477 31.86 1.47 24.77
C THR A 477 32.66 0.19 24.72
#